data_AF-A0A358AY84-F1
#
_entry.id   AF-A0A358AY84-F1
#
_cell.length_a   1.000
_cell.length_b   1.000
_cell.length_c   1.000
_cell.angle_alpha   90.00
_cell.angle_beta   90.00
_cell.angle_gamma   90.00
#
_symmetry.space_group_name_H-M   'P 1'
#
loop_
_entity.id
_entity.type
_entity.pdbx_description
1 polymer ?
#
loop_
_entity_poly.entity_id
_entity_poly.type
_entity_poly.pdbx_seq_one_letter_code
_entity_poly.pdbx_strand_id
1 'polypeptide(L)' 'NRPPRDGHMAFVRSPDNVSVELLQKGEALAPAEPWVSMPNTGHW' A
#
# COMPACT_ATOMS: atom_id res chain seq x y z
N ASN A 1 7.55 1.44 1.10
CA ASN A 1 6.36 0.87 0.44
C ASN A 1 5.49 0.18 1.47
N ARG A 2 4.27 0.69 1.65
CA ARG A 2 3.28 0.22 2.63
C ARG A 2 2.11 -0.43 1.88
N PRO A 3 1.81 -1.72 2.10
CA PRO A 3 0.69 -2.41 1.46
C PRO A 3 -0.67 -1.92 2.00
N PRO A 4 -1.77 -2.14 1.26
CA PRO A 4 -3.12 -1.74 1.67
C PRO A 4 -3.70 -2.72 2.70
N ARG A 5 -3.25 -2.61 3.95
CA ARG A 5 -3.71 -3.45 5.07
C ARG A 5 -5.19 -3.29 5.40
N ASP A 6 -5.73 -2.12 5.10
CA ASP A 6 -7.13 -1.75 5.27
C ASP A 6 -7.99 -2.06 4.03
N GLY A 7 -7.39 -2.60 2.97
CA GLY A 7 -8.07 -2.88 1.70
C GLY A 7 -8.46 -1.64 0.91
N HIS A 8 -7.84 -0.47 1.19
CA HIS A 8 -8.20 0.79 0.52
C HIS A 8 -7.00 1.60 0.03
N MET A 9 -5.94 1.75 0.83
CA MET A 9 -4.85 2.69 0.53
C MET A 9 -3.46 2.08 0.65
N ALA A 10 -2.63 2.27 -0.38
CA ALA A 10 -1.22 1.86 -0.39
C ALA A 10 -0.28 3.04 -0.64
N PHE A 11 0.95 2.96 -0.13
CA PHE A 11 1.99 3.96 -0.37
C PHE A 11 3.19 3.31 -1.05
N VAL A 12 3.63 3.89 -2.16
CA VAL A 12 4.80 3.43 -2.91
C VAL A 12 5.74 4.60 -3.14
N ARG A 13 7.04 4.39 -2.91
CA ARG A 13 8.09 5.33 -3.29
C ARG A 13 8.85 4.74 -4.47
N SER A 14 8.95 5.52 -5.55
CA SER A 14 9.71 5.14 -6.73
C SER A 14 11.22 5.29 -6.50
N PRO A 15 12.07 4.66 -7.32
CA PRO A 15 13.52 4.87 -7.30
C PRO A 15 13.94 6.33 -7.49
N ASP A 16 13.13 7.10 -8.23
CA ASP A 16 13.33 8.54 -8.47
C ASP A 16 12.91 9.41 -7.28
N ASN A 17 12.69 8.80 -6.11
CA ASN A 17 12.34 9.46 -4.87
C ASN A 17 10.95 10.14 -4.86
N VAL A 18 10.08 9.79 -5.81
CA VAL A 18 8.69 10.28 -5.85
C VAL A 18 7.80 9.37 -5.02
N SER A 19 7.04 9.97 -4.09
CA SER A 19 6.02 9.29 -3.30
C SER A 19 4.67 9.29 -4.03
N VAL A 20 4.06 8.12 -4.13
CA VAL A 20 2.76 7.90 -4.76
C VAL A 20 1.83 7.25 -3.73
N GLU A 21 0.64 7.83 -3.60
CA GLU A 21 -0.49 7.26 -2.87
C GLU A 21 -1.43 6.59 -3.88
N LEU A 22 -1.72 5.32 -3.65
CA LEU A 22 -2.67 4.55 -4.44
C LEU A 22 -3.94 4.38 -3.62
N LEU A 23 -5.02 4.99 -4.10
CA LEU A 23 -6.35 4.90 -3.49
C LEU A 23 -7.24 4.00 -4.33
N GLN A 24 -7.85 3.01 -3.70
CA GLN A 24 -8.83 2.17 -4.35
C GLN A 24 -10.07 2.99 -4.73
N LYS A 25 -10.57 2.78 -5.95
CA LYS A 25 -11.83 3.35 -6.37
C LYS A 25 -13.00 2.54 -5.79
N GLY A 26 -13.89 3.22 -5.06
CA GLY A 26 -15.07 2.62 -4.43
C GLY A 26 -14.85 2.29 -2.95
N GLU A 27 -15.70 1.42 -2.42
CA GLU A 27 -15.64 0.95 -1.03
C GLU A 27 -14.34 0.17 -0.76
N ALA A 28 -13.90 0.14 0.51
CA ALA A 28 -12.78 -0.68 0.93
C ALA A 28 -13.07 -2.17 0.71
N LEU A 29 -12.09 -2.88 0.15
CA LEU A 29 -12.17 -4.33 0.08
C LEU A 29 -11.89 -4.92 1.46
N ALA A 30 -12.38 -6.14 1.70
CA ALA A 30 -12.03 -6.87 2.91
C ALA A 30 -10.50 -7.06 2.98
N PRO A 31 -9.89 -6.91 4.17
CA PRO A 31 -8.47 -7.19 4.35
C PRO A 31 -8.13 -8.60 3.86
N ALA A 32 -7.05 -8.72 3.08
CA ALA A 32 -6.66 -9.98 2.46
C ALA A 32 -5.15 -10.24 2.62
N GLU A 33 -4.79 -11.52 2.72
CA GLU A 33 -3.39 -11.95 2.65
C GLU A 33 -2.87 -11.88 1.19
N PRO A 34 -1.59 -11.54 0.98
CA PRO A 34 -0.57 -11.27 2.00
C PRO A 34 -0.59 -9.84 2.55
N TRP A 35 -1.46 -8.95 2.07
CA TRP A 35 -1.38 -7.50 2.35
C TRP A 35 -1.46 -7.16 3.83
N VAL A 36 -2.26 -7.93 4.58
CA VAL A 36 -2.42 -7.79 6.03
C VAL A 36 -1.11 -8.08 6.77
N SER A 37 -0.46 -9.22 6.48
CA SER A 37 0.77 -9.63 7.16
C SER A 37 2.04 -9.04 6.56
N MET A 38 1.98 -8.48 5.34
CA MET A 38 3.15 -8.03 4.61
C MET A 38 3.83 -6.85 5.36
N PRO A 39 5.14 -6.96 5.66
CA PRO A 39 5.88 -5.87 6.25
C PRO A 39 6.04 -4.72 5.25
N ASN A 40 6.32 -3.53 5.76
CA ASN A 40 6.75 -2.44 4.89
C ASN A 40 8.10 -2.81 4.26
N THR A 41 8.28 -2.46 3.00
CA THR A 41 9.53 -2.72 2.26
C THR A 41 10.15 -1.43 1.73
N GLY A 42 11.43 -1.49 1.40
CA GLY A 42 12.20 -0.35 0.90
C GLY A 42 12.80 0.52 2.00
N HIS A 43 13.49 1.57 1.57
CA HIS A 43 14.16 2.52 2.44
C HIS A 43 13.44 3.87 2.40
N TRP A 44 13.45 4.56 3.54
CA TRP A 44 12.98 5.93 3.67
C TRP A 44 14.11 6.91 3.42
#